data_AF-A0A2V0PH43-F1
#
_entry.id   AF-A0A2V0PH43-F1
#
_cell.length_a   1.000
_cell.length_b   1.000
_cell.length_c   1.000
_cell.angle_alpha   90.00
_cell.angle_beta   90.00
_cell.angle_gamma   90.00
#
_symmetry.space_group_name_H-M   'P 1'
#
loop_
_entity.id
_entity.type
_entity.pdbx_description
1 polymer ?
#
loop_
_entity_poly.entity_id
_entity_poly.type
_entity_poly.pdbx_seq_one_letter_code
_entity_poly.pdbx_strand_id
1 'polypeptide(L)'
;MAKHQPDLVMCMKQTGIAIGRLCEKCDGKCPICDSYVRPATLVRVCDECNYGSYEGRCVICGGPGVSDAYYCKECTLQEKDRDGCPKIINLGSAKTDLFYHRKAYGFNSR
;
A
#
# COMPACT_ATOMS: atom_id res chain seq x y z
N MET A 1 -12.17 0.71 -0.32
CA MET A 1 -12.18 -0.63 0.28
C MET A 1 -11.19 -1.45 -0.52
N ALA A 2 -9.97 -1.60 -0.01
CA ALA A 2 -8.93 -2.44 -0.58
C ALA A 2 -9.33 -3.87 -0.18
N LYS A 3 -10.27 -4.42 -0.95
CA LYS A 3 -11.34 -5.29 -0.38
C LYS A 3 -10.97 -6.77 -0.33
N HIS A 4 -9.76 -7.14 -0.73
CA HIS A 4 -9.36 -8.54 -0.73
C HIS A 4 -9.15 -9.08 0.69
N GLN A 5 -8.68 -8.23 1.61
CA GLN A 5 -8.38 -8.65 2.98
C GLN A 5 -8.91 -7.60 3.99
N PRO A 6 -9.92 -7.94 4.81
CA PRO A 6 -10.55 -6.99 5.74
C PRO A 6 -9.71 -6.66 6.97
N ASP A 7 -8.63 -7.41 7.22
CA ASP A 7 -7.76 -7.21 8.39
C ASP A 7 -6.72 -6.10 8.18
N LEU A 8 -6.56 -5.58 6.97
CA LEU A 8 -5.54 -4.57 6.66
C LEU A 8 -6.00 -3.20 7.17
N VAL A 9 -5.14 -2.59 7.98
CA VAL A 9 -5.36 -1.30 8.64
C VAL A 9 -4.52 -0.25 7.93
N MET A 10 -5.20 0.81 7.48
CA MET A 10 -4.56 2.00 6.90
C MET A 10 -4.18 2.99 8.00
N CYS A 11 -3.13 3.78 7.75
CA CYS A 11 -2.63 4.77 8.69
C CYS A 11 -3.64 5.90 8.97
N MET A 12 -4.24 6.48 7.94
CA MET A 12 -5.23 7.57 8.02
C MET A 12 -4.78 8.84 8.78
N LYS A 13 -3.47 9.01 9.02
CA LYS A 13 -2.91 10.27 9.54
C LYS A 13 -2.92 11.37 8.50
N GLN A 14 -2.79 12.62 8.93
CA GLN A 14 -2.66 13.77 8.05
C GLN A 14 -1.53 13.55 7.03
N THR A 15 -1.83 13.78 5.75
CA THR A 15 -0.87 13.61 4.67
C THR A 15 0.19 14.70 4.71
N GLY A 16 1.44 14.30 4.46
CA GLY A 16 2.57 15.21 4.33
C GLY A 16 2.87 15.54 2.86
N ILE A 17 4.10 15.98 2.61
CA ILE A 17 4.56 16.37 1.26
C ILE A 17 5.10 15.15 0.51
N ALA A 18 5.52 14.10 1.21
CA ALA A 18 6.11 12.91 0.61
C ALA A 18 5.14 12.18 -0.33
N ILE A 19 5.66 11.79 -1.49
CA ILE A 19 4.92 11.03 -2.50
C ILE A 19 4.93 9.54 -2.10
N GLY A 20 3.75 8.91 -2.14
CA GLY A 20 3.63 7.48 -1.92
C GLY A 20 4.25 6.69 -3.07
N ARG A 21 4.99 5.61 -2.75
CA ARG A 21 5.60 4.72 -3.75
C ARG A 21 4.91 3.36 -3.78
N LEU A 22 5.04 2.64 -4.89
CA LEU A 22 4.61 1.24 -5.07
C LEU A 22 5.79 0.38 -5.47
N CYS A 23 5.83 -0.86 -5.03
CA CYS A 23 6.81 -1.84 -5.50
C CYS A 23 6.35 -2.46 -6.83
N GLU A 24 7.24 -3.19 -7.50
CA GLU A 24 6.94 -3.85 -8.79
C GLU A 24 5.70 -4.76 -8.75
N LYS A 25 5.43 -5.42 -7.62
CA LYS A 25 4.27 -6.32 -7.46
C LYS A 25 2.95 -5.59 -7.26
N CYS A 26 3.02 -4.34 -6.85
CA CYS A 26 1.87 -3.50 -6.56
C CYS A 26 1.75 -2.35 -7.57
N ASP A 27 2.56 -2.36 -8.62
CA ASP A 27 2.64 -1.26 -9.56
C ASP A 27 1.29 -1.02 -10.26
N GLY A 28 0.96 0.26 -10.45
CA GLY A 28 -0.31 0.72 -11.03
C GLY A 28 -1.55 0.53 -10.15
N LYS A 29 -1.46 -0.10 -8.96
CA LYS A 29 -2.63 -0.28 -8.10
C LYS A 29 -3.02 0.98 -7.36
N CYS A 30 -4.32 1.30 -7.38
CA CYS A 30 -4.90 2.27 -6.47
C CYS A 30 -4.85 1.75 -5.02
N PRO A 31 -4.28 2.48 -4.05
CA PRO A 31 -4.18 2.03 -2.65
C PRO A 31 -5.52 1.77 -1.95
N ILE A 32 -6.63 2.31 -2.48
CA ILE A 32 -7.94 2.28 -1.82
C ILE A 32 -8.84 1.17 -2.36
N CYS A 33 -8.75 0.82 -3.64
CA CYS A 33 -9.65 -0.14 -4.28
C CYS A 33 -8.92 -1.20 -5.11
N ASP A 34 -7.58 -1.19 -5.13
CA ASP A 34 -6.73 -2.11 -5.87
C ASP A 34 -6.93 -2.09 -7.40
N SER A 35 -7.68 -1.12 -7.95
CA SER A 35 -7.89 -0.97 -9.39
C SER A 35 -6.62 -0.51 -10.09
N TYR A 36 -6.37 -1.01 -11.30
CA TYR A 36 -5.21 -0.63 -12.14
C TYR A 36 -5.50 0.44 -13.19
N VAL A 37 -6.74 0.94 -13.24
CA VAL A 37 -7.22 1.75 -14.37
C VAL A 37 -7.47 3.20 -13.95
N ARG A 38 -7.22 4.11 -14.90
CA ARG A 38 -7.54 5.54 -14.80
C ARG A 38 -6.94 6.22 -13.55
N PRO A 39 -5.60 6.25 -13.40
CA PRO A 39 -4.96 7.05 -12.35
C PRO A 39 -5.31 8.54 -12.53
N ALA A 40 -5.55 9.24 -11.43
CA ALA A 40 -5.99 10.64 -11.44
C ALA A 40 -5.20 11.51 -10.47
N THR A 41 -5.16 11.17 -9.18
CA THR A 41 -4.50 11.98 -8.15
C THR A 41 -3.22 11.30 -7.65
N LEU A 42 -2.14 12.06 -7.47
CA LEU A 42 -0.92 11.56 -6.81
C LEU A 42 -1.18 11.27 -5.33
N VAL A 43 -0.70 10.12 -4.85
CA VAL A 43 -0.83 9.72 -3.45
C VAL A 43 0.22 10.44 -2.60
N ARG A 44 -0.21 10.96 -1.45
CA ARG A 44 0.68 11.52 -0.42
C ARG A 44 0.64 10.69 0.85
N VAL A 45 1.78 10.57 1.51
CA VAL A 45 1.93 9.83 2.77
C VAL A 45 2.25 10.78 3.92
N CYS A 46 1.88 10.41 5.15
CA CYS A 46 2.25 11.18 6.33
C CYS A 46 3.75 11.09 6.62
N ASP A 47 4.29 12.06 7.35
CA ASP A 47 5.73 12.18 7.60
C ASP A 47 6.28 10.98 8.40
N GLU A 48 5.51 10.45 9.35
CA GLU A 48 5.90 9.25 10.10
C GLU A 48 6.04 8.02 9.20
N CYS A 49 5.15 7.87 8.23
CA CYS A 49 5.16 6.73 7.30
C CYS A 49 6.28 6.82 6.26
N ASN A 50 6.96 7.97 6.15
CA ASN A 50 8.08 8.21 5.25
C ASN A 50 9.39 8.54 5.98
N TYR A 51 9.50 8.19 7.26
CA TYR A 51 10.68 8.51 8.06
C TYR A 51 11.72 7.37 8.06
N GLY A 52 12.99 7.74 7.82
CA GLY A 52 14.15 6.85 7.94
C GLY A 52 14.02 5.59 7.09
N SER A 53 14.11 4.41 7.71
CA SER A 53 14.06 3.14 6.97
C SER A 53 12.75 2.88 6.21
N TYR A 54 11.66 3.60 6.54
CA TYR A 54 10.36 3.51 5.87
C TYR A 54 10.23 4.38 4.63
N GLU A 55 11.22 5.24 4.38
CA GLU A 55 11.28 6.10 3.22
C GLU A 55 11.25 5.29 1.92
N GLY A 56 10.46 5.76 0.94
CA GLY A 56 10.36 5.12 -0.36
C GLY A 56 9.77 3.70 -0.34
N ARG A 57 9.21 3.23 0.78
CA ARG A 57 8.56 1.91 0.85
C ARG A 57 7.15 1.94 0.28
N CYS A 58 6.79 0.83 -0.37
CA CYS A 58 5.50 0.58 -0.98
C CYS A 58 4.34 0.82 0.01
N VAL A 59 3.36 1.64 -0.38
CA VAL A 59 2.20 1.98 0.45
C VAL A 59 1.29 0.79 0.77
N ILE A 60 1.26 -0.23 -0.10
CA ILE A 60 0.41 -1.42 0.08
C ILE A 60 1.14 -2.54 0.86
N CYS A 61 2.38 -2.85 0.48
CA CYS A 61 3.04 -4.06 0.98
C CYS A 61 4.30 -3.81 1.82
N GLY A 62 4.79 -2.58 1.90
CA GLY A 62 6.03 -2.24 2.61
C GLY A 62 7.33 -2.68 1.94
N GLY A 63 7.28 -3.20 0.71
CA GLY A 63 8.48 -3.54 -0.08
C GLY A 63 9.21 -2.30 -0.64
N PRO A 64 10.37 -2.48 -1.31
CA PRO A 64 11.08 -1.37 -1.95
C PRO A 64 10.22 -0.74 -3.06
N GLY A 65 9.99 0.57 -2.97
CA GLY A 65 9.18 1.30 -3.94
C GLY A 65 9.98 1.68 -5.19
N VAL A 66 9.37 1.50 -6.35
CA VAL A 66 9.94 1.74 -7.67
C VAL A 66 9.17 2.85 -8.38
N SER A 67 7.84 2.78 -8.40
CA SER A 67 6.97 3.73 -9.09
C SER A 67 6.19 4.62 -8.11
N ASP A 68 5.69 5.75 -8.60
CA ASP A 68 4.81 6.63 -7.83
C ASP A 68 3.39 6.07 -7.76
N ALA A 69 2.76 6.19 -6.60
CA ALA A 69 1.41 5.72 -6.34
C ALA A 69 0.36 6.76 -6.77
N TYR A 70 -0.71 6.29 -7.39
CA TYR A 70 -1.84 7.13 -7.81
C TYR A 70 -3.17 6.58 -7.27
N TYR A 71 -4.06 7.48 -6.88
CA TYR A 71 -5.46 7.17 -6.68
C TYR A 71 -6.17 7.11 -8.04
N CYS A 72 -7.07 6.14 -8.20
CA CYS A 72 -7.88 6.06 -9.41
C CYS A 72 -8.97 7.14 -9.41
N LYS A 73 -9.43 7.51 -10.61
CA LYS A 73 -10.45 8.54 -10.83
C LYS A 73 -11.71 8.33 -10.00
N GLU A 74 -12.14 7.09 -9.81
CA GLU A 74 -13.34 6.77 -9.03
C GLU A 74 -13.15 7.06 -7.53
N CYS A 75 -11.98 6.77 -6.98
CA CYS A 75 -11.67 7.08 -5.59
C CYS A 75 -11.57 8.59 -5.38
N THR A 76 -11.00 9.32 -6.34
CA THR A 76 -10.96 10.79 -6.32
C THR A 76 -12.35 11.40 -6.39
N LEU A 77 -13.23 10.87 -7.25
CA LEU A 77 -14.62 11.36 -7.38
C LEU A 77 -15.45 11.11 -6.11
N GLN A 78 -15.12 10.05 -5.37
CA GLN A 78 -15.74 9.74 -4.08
C GLN A 78 -15.03 10.44 -2.90
N GLU A 79 -14.07 11.33 -3.19
CA GLU A 79 -13.26 12.07 -2.22
C GLU A 79 -12.45 11.20 -1.24
N LYS A 80 -12.26 9.91 -1.55
CA LYS A 80 -11.53 8.97 -0.70
C LYS A 80 -10.03 9.25 -0.68
N ASP A 81 -9.52 9.99 -1.66
CA ASP A 81 -8.15 10.47 -1.69
C ASP A 81 -7.84 11.51 -0.60
N ARG A 82 -8.87 12.02 0.09
CA ARG A 82 -8.76 13.02 1.17
C ARG A 82 -8.86 12.43 2.58
N ASP A 83 -9.09 11.13 2.72
CA ASP A 83 -9.28 10.48 4.03
C ASP A 83 -8.00 10.49 4.90
N GLY A 84 -6.82 10.55 4.27
CA GLY A 84 -5.53 10.60 4.96
C GLY A 84 -4.46 9.74 4.29
N CYS A 85 -3.42 9.40 5.05
CA CYS A 85 -2.31 8.56 4.59
C CYS A 85 -2.80 7.12 4.31
N PRO A 86 -2.73 6.62 3.05
CA PRO A 86 -3.27 5.31 2.69
C PRO A 86 -2.28 4.16 2.95
N LYS A 87 -1.17 4.42 3.66
CA LYS A 87 -0.14 3.41 3.91
C LYS A 87 -0.66 2.35 4.87
N ILE A 88 -0.51 1.09 4.51
CA ILE A 88 -0.91 -0.05 5.33
C ILE A 88 0.15 -0.27 6.41
N ILE A 89 -0.28 -0.31 7.67
CA ILE A 89 0.62 -0.40 8.83
C ILE A 89 0.86 -1.84 9.30
N ASN A 90 -0.10 -2.74 9.09
CA ASN A 90 -0.01 -4.14 9.47
C ASN A 90 0.26 -5.05 8.26
N LEU A 91 0.77 -6.25 8.53
CA LEU A 91 1.17 -7.19 7.47
C LEU A 91 0.00 -8.01 6.88
N GLY A 92 -1.08 -8.18 7.66
CA GLY A 92 -2.24 -9.03 7.35
C GLY A 92 -1.99 -10.52 7.59
N SER A 93 -3.05 -11.28 7.88
CA SER A 93 -2.98 -12.72 8.20
C SER A 93 -2.55 -13.56 7.01
N ALA A 94 -2.99 -13.21 5.80
CA ALA A 94 -2.67 -13.98 4.59
C ALA A 94 -1.15 -14.12 4.35
N LYS A 95 -0.37 -13.06 4.65
CA LYS A 95 1.10 -13.11 4.50
C LYS A 95 1.76 -13.91 5.61
N THR A 96 1.27 -13.79 6.86
CA THR A 96 1.82 -14.54 7.99
C THR A 96 1.55 -16.02 7.81
N ASP A 97 0.36 -16.40 7.37
CA ASP A 97 -0.04 -17.79 7.17
C ASP A 97 0.78 -18.42 6.04
N LEU A 98 0.97 -17.69 4.93
CA LEU A 98 1.82 -18.13 3.82
C LEU A 98 3.27 -18.37 4.26
N PHE A 99 3.80 -17.54 5.15
CA PHE A 99 5.15 -17.72 5.69
C PHE A 99 5.25 -19.00 6.53
N TYR A 100 4.31 -19.21 7.46
CA TYR A 100 4.33 -20.39 8.33
C TYR A 100 4.03 -21.68 7.57
N HIS A 101 3.14 -21.66 6.57
CA HIS A 101 2.93 -22.78 5.67
C HIS A 101 4.23 -23.17 4.94
N ARG A 102 4.97 -22.21 4.38
CA ARG A 102 6.26 -22.51 3.72
C ARG A 102 7.30 -23.03 4.69
N LYS A 103 7.33 -22.51 5.92
CA LYS A 103 8.24 -23.00 6.96
C LYS A 103 7.94 -24.47 7.33
N ALA A 104 6.66 -24.85 7.40
CA ALA A 104 6.25 -26.20 7.76
C ALA A 104 6.63 -27.26 6.71
N TYR A 105 6.55 -26.94 5.42
CA TYR A 105 6.87 -27.86 4.32
C TYR A 105 8.33 -27.78 3.83
N GLY A 106 9.19 -27.00 4.52
CA GLY A 106 10.56 -26.72 4.11
C GLY A 106 10.64 -25.59 3.08
N PHE A 107 11.66 -24.75 3.21
CA PHE A 107 11.94 -23.71 2.22
C PHE A 107 12.52 -24.36 0.96
N ASN A 108 11.68 -24.69 -0.02
CA ASN A 108 12.19 -24.97 -1.36
C ASN A 108 12.92 -23.72 -1.85
N SER A 109 14.24 -23.85 -2.04
CA SER A 109 15.04 -22.80 -2.67
C SER A 109 14.44 -22.53 -4.05
N ARG A 110 13.98 -21.30 -4.25
CA ARG A 110 13.64 -20.81 -5.59
C ARG A 110 14.91 -20.42 -6.32
#